data_AF-A0A6G3XAD8-F1
#
_entry.id   AF-A0A6G3XAD8-F1
#
_cell.length_a   1.000
_cell.length_b   1.000
_cell.length_c   1.000
_cell.angle_alpha   90.00
_cell.angle_beta   90.00
_cell.angle_gamma   90.00
#
_symmetry.space_group_name_H-M   'P 1'
#
loop_
_entity.id
_entity.type
_entity.pdbx_description
1 polymer ?
#
loop_
_entity_poly.entity_id
_entity_poly.type
_entity_poly.pdbx_seq_one_letter_code
_entity_poly.pdbx_strand_id
1 'polypeptide(L)'
;VWKQIKDLKSVFAEKAYEDKLKGGPGANVLAGVLQVPTTKRVYPNGDLAAGILGFVSADGKGGGGLESQLNKELAGEDGKIRYAQAGGRRVPTAGGSEIPAVPGSDIELTIDRDIQWA
;
A
#
# COMPACT_ATOMS: atom_id res chain seq x y z
N VAL A 1 12.17 -15.38 22.77
CA VAL A 1 11.49 -14.84 21.56
C VAL A 1 12.48 -14.34 20.51
N TRP A 2 13.31 -13.31 20.77
CA TRP A 2 14.19 -12.73 19.72
C TRP A 2 15.30 -13.68 19.21
N LYS A 3 15.84 -14.56 20.07
CA LYS A 3 16.79 -15.61 19.67
C LYS A 3 16.18 -16.64 18.72
N GLN A 4 14.94 -17.06 18.96
CA GLN A 4 14.24 -18.06 18.13
C GLN A 4 13.99 -17.56 16.69
N ILE A 5 13.71 -16.26 16.52
CA ILE A 5 13.54 -15.66 15.18
C ILE A 5 14.86 -15.62 14.41
N LYS A 6 15.99 -15.35 15.10
CA LYS A 6 17.33 -15.40 14.50
C LYS A 6 17.71 -16.83 14.10
N ASP A 7 17.46 -17.80 14.97
CA ASP A 7 17.75 -19.22 14.71
C ASP A 7 16.95 -19.74 13.51
N LEU A 8 15.65 -19.42 13.42
CA LEU A 8 14.82 -19.76 12.26
C LEU A 8 15.38 -19.21 10.94
N LYS A 9 15.81 -17.94 10.91
CA LYS A 9 16.44 -17.37 9.70
C LYS A 9 17.70 -18.13 9.27
N SER A 10 18.54 -18.52 10.23
CA SER A 10 19.77 -19.26 9.92
C SER A 10 19.47 -20.64 9.33
N VAL A 11 18.51 -21.37 9.90
CA VAL A 11 18.09 -22.70 9.43
C VAL A 11 17.46 -22.65 8.04
N PHE A 12 16.63 -21.64 7.77
CA PHE A 12 16.05 -21.45 6.43
C PHE A 12 17.10 -21.04 5.39
N ALA A 13 18.09 -20.22 5.76
CA ALA A 13 19.18 -19.82 4.88
C ALA A 13 20.13 -20.99 4.55
N GLU A 14 20.40 -21.86 5.52
CA GLU A 14 21.25 -23.04 5.35
C GLU A 14 20.57 -24.07 4.44
N LYS A 15 19.28 -24.37 4.66
CA LYS A 15 18.47 -25.20 3.76
C LYS A 15 18.35 -24.60 2.35
N ALA A 16 18.24 -23.27 2.24
CA ALA A 16 18.21 -22.58 0.95
C ALA A 16 19.52 -22.74 0.17
N TYR A 17 20.65 -22.70 0.89
CA TYR A 17 21.99 -22.83 0.33
C TYR A 17 22.28 -24.26 -0.14
N GLU A 18 21.91 -25.27 0.65
CA GLU A 18 22.05 -26.68 0.27
C GLU A 18 21.23 -27.06 -0.97
N ASP A 19 20.01 -26.52 -1.09
CA ASP A 19 19.14 -26.75 -2.25
C ASP A 19 19.71 -26.12 -3.53
N LYS A 20 20.35 -24.94 -3.40
CA LYS A 20 21.05 -24.25 -4.49
C LYS A 20 22.29 -25.01 -4.96
N LEU A 21 23.04 -25.62 -4.04
CA LEU A 21 24.20 -26.46 -4.35
C LEU A 21 23.83 -27.74 -5.12
N LYS A 22 22.60 -28.24 -4.95
CA LYS A 22 22.07 -29.42 -5.65
C LYS A 22 21.44 -29.08 -7.02
N GLY A 23 21.57 -27.84 -7.48
CA GLY A 23 20.97 -27.37 -8.74
C GLY A 23 19.49 -27.00 -8.64
N GLY A 24 18.93 -26.98 -7.42
CA GLY A 24 17.61 -26.44 -7.13
C GLY A 24 17.60 -24.90 -7.16
N PRO A 25 16.42 -24.27 -7.21
CA PRO A 25 16.30 -22.81 -7.26
C PRO A 25 16.87 -22.10 -6.01
N GLY A 26 17.14 -22.85 -4.93
CA GLY A 26 17.46 -22.31 -3.62
C GLY A 26 16.21 -21.71 -2.98
N ALA A 27 16.02 -21.90 -1.67
CA ALA A 27 14.85 -21.35 -1.00
C ALA A 27 14.94 -19.82 -0.92
N ASN A 28 14.28 -19.15 -1.86
CA ASN A 28 14.05 -17.72 -1.76
C ASN A 28 13.07 -17.49 -0.61
N VAL A 29 13.59 -17.01 0.53
CA VAL A 29 12.80 -16.74 1.74
C VAL A 29 11.70 -15.68 1.55
N LEU A 30 11.72 -14.97 0.41
CA LEU A 30 10.69 -14.01 0.01
C LEU A 30 9.72 -14.58 -1.05
N ALA A 31 9.87 -15.84 -1.46
CA ALA A 31 8.90 -16.49 -2.34
C ALA A 31 7.52 -16.54 -1.65
N GLY A 32 6.53 -15.91 -2.29
CA GLY A 32 5.18 -15.77 -1.73
C GLY A 32 4.92 -14.44 -1.00
N VAL A 33 5.95 -13.62 -0.76
CA VAL A 33 5.78 -12.23 -0.30
C VAL A 33 5.62 -11.33 -1.51
N LEU A 34 4.51 -10.59 -1.56
CA LEU A 34 4.16 -9.70 -2.66
C LEU A 34 4.00 -8.27 -2.15
N GLN A 35 4.24 -7.31 -3.03
CA GLN A 35 3.99 -5.90 -2.77
C GLN A 35 2.81 -5.45 -3.62
N VAL A 36 1.93 -4.65 -3.02
CA VAL A 36 0.82 -3.98 -3.70
C VAL A 36 1.02 -2.48 -3.51
N PRO A 37 1.11 -1.69 -4.60
CA PRO A 37 1.12 -0.25 -4.50
C PRO A 37 -0.12 0.26 -3.75
N THR A 38 0.09 1.23 -2.86
CA THR A 38 -0.96 1.84 -2.03
C THR A 38 -0.66 3.33 -1.89
N THR A 39 -1.70 4.11 -1.60
CA THR A 39 -1.61 5.54 -1.35
C THR A 39 -1.75 5.83 0.13
N LYS A 40 -1.10 6.90 0.59
CA LYS A 40 -1.21 7.37 1.97
C LYS A 40 -1.51 8.86 1.95
N ARG A 41 -2.51 9.27 2.74
CA ARG A 41 -2.86 10.69 2.92
C ARG A 41 -1.81 11.41 3.76
N VAL A 42 -1.48 12.64 3.36
CA VAL A 42 -0.51 13.51 4.05
C VAL A 42 -1.20 14.85 4.34
N TYR A 43 -1.11 15.32 5.58
CA TYR A 43 -1.65 16.61 6.05
C TYR A 43 -0.48 17.56 6.34
N PRO A 44 -0.11 18.47 5.41
CA PRO A 44 1.12 19.25 5.53
C PRO A 44 1.19 20.18 6.75
N ASN A 45 0.03 20.68 7.21
CA ASN A 45 -0.07 21.60 8.35
C ASN A 45 -0.27 20.86 9.70
N GLY A 46 -0.10 19.53 9.74
CA GLY A 46 -0.21 18.73 10.96
C GLY A 46 -1.57 18.87 11.64
N ASP A 47 -1.56 19.33 12.89
CA ASP A 47 -2.75 19.43 13.75
C ASP A 47 -3.68 20.59 13.38
N LEU A 48 -3.22 21.52 12.54
CA LEU A 48 -4.02 22.66 12.09
C LEU A 48 -5.27 22.18 11.35
N ALA A 49 -6.44 22.57 11.84
CA ALA A 49 -7.74 22.15 11.31
C ALA A 49 -7.98 20.63 11.31
N ALA A 50 -7.21 19.83 12.08
CA ALA A 50 -7.35 18.37 12.11
C ALA A 50 -8.77 17.91 12.49
N GLY A 51 -9.46 18.64 13.39
CA GLY A 51 -10.85 18.35 13.75
C GLY A 51 -11.85 18.58 12.62
N ILE A 52 -11.58 19.53 11.72
CA ILE A 52 -12.44 19.86 10.58
C ILE A 52 -12.12 18.95 9.40
N LEU A 53 -10.83 18.79 9.07
CA LEU A 53 -10.37 17.93 7.98
C LEU A 53 -10.66 16.45 8.26
N GLY A 54 -10.38 16.00 9.47
CA GLY A 54 -10.45 14.59 9.86
C GLY A 54 -9.26 13.79 9.34
N PHE A 55 -9.49 12.52 8.98
CA PHE A 55 -8.43 11.60 8.57
C PHE A 55 -8.94 10.55 7.58
N VAL A 56 -8.02 9.87 6.90
CA VAL A 56 -8.29 8.71 6.02
C VAL A 56 -7.76 7.44 6.68
N SER A 57 -8.53 6.35 6.62
CA SER A 57 -8.16 5.04 7.15
C SER A 57 -7.09 4.36 6.29
N ALA A 58 -6.53 3.25 6.79
CA ALA A 58 -5.58 2.43 6.02
C ALA A 58 -6.20 1.84 4.74
N ASP A 59 -7.52 1.75 4.68
CA ASP A 59 -8.28 1.27 3.51
C ASP A 59 -8.60 2.38 2.51
N GLY A 60 -8.09 3.60 2.72
CA GLY A 60 -8.32 4.74 1.82
C GLY A 60 -9.68 5.43 1.99
N LYS A 61 -10.43 5.14 3.05
CA LYS A 61 -11.75 5.75 3.32
C LYS A 61 -11.66 6.87 4.35
N GLY A 62 -12.39 7.96 4.13
CA GLY A 62 -12.54 9.04 5.10
C GLY A 62 -13.13 8.54 6.42
N GLY A 63 -12.37 8.67 7.50
CA GLY A 63 -12.73 8.20 8.84
C GLY A 63 -13.33 9.27 9.76
N GLY A 64 -13.25 10.55 9.37
CA GLY A 64 -13.87 11.66 10.11
C GLY A 64 -13.76 12.98 9.35
N GLY A 65 -14.40 14.02 9.88
CA GLY A 65 -14.35 15.39 9.31
C GLY A 65 -14.82 15.47 7.85
N LEU A 66 -14.25 16.41 7.12
CA LEU A 66 -14.48 16.60 5.68
C LEU A 66 -14.06 15.39 4.85
N GLU A 67 -13.01 14.68 5.22
CA GLU A 67 -12.57 13.46 4.52
C GLU A 67 -13.68 12.40 4.50
N SER A 68 -14.43 12.26 5.60
CA SER A 68 -15.60 11.35 5.63
C SER A 68 -16.80 11.92 4.90
N GLN A 69 -17.10 13.22 5.06
CA GLN A 69 -18.27 13.86 4.45
C GLN A 69 -18.18 13.89 2.93
N LEU A 70 -16.99 14.13 2.40
CA LEU A 70 -16.71 14.28 0.96
C LEU A 70 -15.99 13.06 0.40
N ASN A 71 -16.05 11.91 1.10
CA ASN A 71 -15.36 10.69 0.68
C ASN A 71 -15.79 10.26 -0.74
N LYS A 72 -17.04 10.50 -1.13
CA LYS A 72 -17.55 10.12 -2.45
C LYS A 72 -16.89 10.93 -3.57
N GLU A 73 -16.70 12.22 -3.35
CA GLU A 73 -16.05 13.13 -4.28
C GLU A 73 -14.53 12.92 -4.29
N LEU A 74 -13.92 12.70 -3.12
CA LEU A 74 -12.46 12.59 -2.95
C LEU A 74 -11.87 11.23 -3.34
N ALA A 75 -12.61 10.12 -3.14
CA ALA A 75 -12.04 8.78 -3.30
C ALA A 75 -11.86 8.35 -4.76
N GLY A 76 -12.66 8.90 -5.69
CA GLY A 76 -12.69 8.46 -7.08
C GLY A 76 -13.22 7.02 -7.23
N GLU A 77 -12.77 6.32 -8.27
CA GLU A 77 -13.16 4.93 -8.53
C GLU A 77 -11.94 4.02 -8.72
N ASP A 78 -11.92 2.90 -8.01
CA ASP A 78 -10.85 1.92 -8.08
C ASP A 78 -10.78 1.24 -9.45
N GLY A 79 -9.57 1.22 -10.02
CA GLY A 79 -9.23 0.42 -11.19
C GLY A 79 -9.12 -1.07 -10.88
N LYS A 80 -8.92 -1.89 -11.91
CA LYS A 80 -8.73 -3.35 -11.78
C LYS A 80 -7.67 -3.85 -12.74
N ILE A 81 -6.70 -4.60 -12.25
CA ILE A 81 -5.67 -5.25 -13.08
C ILE A 81 -5.76 -6.76 -12.87
N ARG A 82 -5.78 -7.52 -13.97
CA ARG A 82 -5.64 -8.98 -13.98
C ARG A 82 -4.38 -9.37 -14.74
N TYR A 83 -3.54 -10.21 -14.12
CA TYR A 83 -2.32 -10.72 -14.71
C TYR A 83 -2.00 -12.12 -14.15
N ALA A 84 -1.30 -12.94 -14.93
CA ALA A 84 -0.76 -14.21 -14.43
C ALA A 84 0.58 -13.97 -13.72
N GLN A 85 0.85 -14.76 -12.68
CA GLN A 85 2.07 -14.66 -11.88
C GLN A 85 2.70 -16.05 -11.72
N ALA A 86 4.03 -16.12 -11.83
CA ALA A 86 4.82 -17.31 -11.50
C ALA A 86 6.03 -16.89 -10.66
N GLY A 87 6.30 -17.61 -9.56
CA GLY A 87 7.44 -17.32 -8.69
C GLY A 87 7.44 -15.89 -8.10
N GLY A 88 6.27 -15.29 -7.90
CA GLY A 88 6.13 -13.92 -7.39
C GLY A 88 6.34 -12.80 -8.42
N ARG A 89 6.46 -13.14 -9.72
CA ARG A 89 6.65 -12.17 -10.80
C ARG A 89 5.55 -12.30 -11.85
N ARG A 90 5.09 -11.16 -12.37
CA ARG A 90 4.14 -11.12 -13.48
C ARG A 90 4.74 -11.85 -14.69
N VAL A 91 3.96 -12.75 -15.29
CA VAL A 91 4.32 -13.48 -16.51
C VAL A 91 4.01 -12.57 -17.71
N PRO A 92 5.03 -12.07 -18.44
CA PRO A 92 4.79 -11.07 -19.50
C PRO A 92 3.98 -11.61 -20.68
N THR A 93 4.13 -12.90 -20.99
CA THR A 93 3.51 -13.56 -22.16
C THR A 93 2.07 -14.03 -21.91
N ALA A 94 1.59 -14.01 -20.67
CA ALA A 94 0.27 -14.55 -20.30
C ALA A 94 -0.90 -13.60 -20.58
N GLY A 95 -0.63 -12.43 -21.18
CA GLY A 95 -1.63 -11.38 -21.35
C GLY A 95 -2.09 -10.78 -20.02
N GLY A 96 -3.02 -9.83 -20.10
CA GLY A 96 -3.64 -9.20 -18.94
C GLY A 96 -4.75 -8.24 -19.35
N SER A 97 -5.60 -7.87 -18.41
CA SER A 97 -6.63 -6.86 -18.59
C SER A 97 -6.48 -5.76 -17.54
N GLU A 98 -6.68 -4.52 -17.93
CA GLU A 98 -6.59 -3.37 -17.05
C GLU A 98 -7.80 -2.45 -17.26
N ILE A 99 -8.44 -2.09 -16.16
CA ILE A 99 -9.42 -1.02 -16.06
C ILE A 99 -8.71 0.08 -15.26
N PRO A 100 -8.40 1.24 -15.85
CA PRO A 100 -7.71 2.30 -15.14
C PRO A 100 -8.57 2.85 -14.00
N ALA A 101 -7.92 3.31 -12.92
CA ALA A 101 -8.60 4.01 -11.85
C ALA A 101 -9.04 5.42 -12.30
N VAL A 102 -10.15 5.91 -11.78
CA VAL A 102 -10.62 7.28 -11.99
C VAL A 102 -10.23 8.10 -10.76
N PRO A 103 -9.44 9.17 -10.91
CA PRO A 103 -9.08 10.01 -9.77
C PRO A 103 -10.33 10.68 -9.19
N GLY A 104 -10.32 10.89 -7.87
CA GLY A 104 -11.29 11.74 -7.21
C GLY A 104 -11.15 13.21 -7.61
N SER A 105 -12.02 14.04 -7.04
CA SER A 105 -12.03 15.48 -7.27
C SER A 105 -11.21 16.22 -6.23
N ASP A 106 -10.54 17.29 -6.66
CA ASP A 106 -9.93 18.24 -5.74
C ASP A 106 -10.99 19.15 -5.13
N ILE A 107 -10.74 19.61 -3.90
CA ILE A 107 -11.67 20.45 -3.15
C ILE A 107 -10.91 21.64 -2.57
N GLU A 108 -11.44 22.82 -2.83
CA GLU A 108 -10.97 24.07 -2.24
C GLU A 108 -11.84 24.38 -1.01
N LEU A 109 -11.20 24.61 0.13
CA LEU A 109 -11.89 24.94 1.37
C LEU A 109 -12.02 26.45 1.52
N THR A 110 -13.06 26.88 2.22
CA THR A 110 -13.26 28.29 2.58
C THR A 110 -12.43 28.73 3.78
N ILE A 111 -11.66 27.82 4.40
CA ILE A 111 -10.82 28.15 5.55
C ILE A 111 -9.58 28.91 5.10
N ASP A 112 -9.30 30.02 5.78
CA ASP A 112 -8.04 30.73 5.64
C ASP A 112 -7.02 30.14 6.63
N ARG A 113 -5.91 29.64 6.11
CA ARG A 113 -4.85 29.01 6.91
C ARG A 113 -4.17 30.02 7.85
N ASP A 114 -4.02 31.27 7.41
CA ASP A 114 -3.24 32.28 8.11
C ASP A 114 -4.05 32.89 9.27
N ILE A 115 -5.39 32.91 9.16
CA ILE A 115 -6.30 33.23 10.27
C ILE A 115 -6.28 32.10 11.33
N GLN A 116 -6.16 30.83 10.90
CA GLN A 116 -6.24 29.67 11.78
C GLN A 116 -4.97 29.37 12.60
N TRP A 117 -3.85 30.04 12.30
CA TRP A 117 -2.62 29.97 13.08
C TRP A 117 -2.59 30.94 14.28
N ALA A 118 -3.50 31.94 14.30
CA ALA A 118 -3.53 33.01 15.30
C ALA A 118 -4.02 32.57 16.69
#